data_AF-A0A2M8A9W5-F1
#
_entry.id   AF-A0A2M8A9W5-F1
#
_cell.length_a   1.000
_cell.length_b   1.000
_cell.length_c   1.000
_cell.angle_alpha   90.00
_cell.angle_beta   90.00
_cell.angle_gamma   90.00
#
_symmetry.space_group_name_H-M   'P 1'
#
loop_
_entity.id
_entity.type
_entity.pdbx_description
1 polymer ?
#
loop_
_entity_poly.entity_id
_entity_poly.type
_entity_poly.pdbx_seq_one_letter_code
_entity_poly.pdbx_strand_id
1 'polypeptide(L)' 'MILLFEEQFSKDIDKITVKSVKKKIEKTIIDLKEVKTITRFPNIKKLTGHKLAYRLELTIIDYVSF' A
#
# COMPACT_ATOMS: atom_id res chain seq x y z
N MET A 1 -14.94 7.77 6.62
CA MET A 1 -14.13 6.54 6.56
C MET A 1 -13.19 6.54 7.75
N ILE A 2 -13.20 5.49 8.58
CA ILE A 2 -12.27 5.36 9.71
C ILE A 2 -11.02 4.65 9.18
N LEU A 3 -9.84 5.22 9.40
CA LEU A 3 -8.56 4.60 9.05
C LEU A 3 -7.95 4.00 10.32
N LEU A 4 -7.66 2.70 10.27
CA LEU A 4 -7.00 1.98 11.35
C LEU A 4 -5.69 1.43 10.81
N PHE A 5 -4.60 1.75 11.50
CA PHE A 5 -3.29 1.14 11.26
C PHE A 5 -3.01 0.21 12.43
N GLU A 6 -2.77 -1.06 12.14
CA GLU A 6 -2.37 -2.02 13.17
C GLU A 6 -0.97 -1.65 13.68
N GLU A 7 -0.70 -1.95 14.96
CA GLU A 7 0.61 -1.68 15.57
C GLU A 7 1.74 -2.36 14.78
N GLN A 8 1.48 -3.58 14.30
CA GLN A 8 2.42 -4.33 13.47
C GLN A 8 2.74 -3.59 12.16
N PHE A 9 1.74 -2.96 11.53
CA PHE A 9 1.96 -2.17 10.32
C PHE A 9 2.90 -0.98 10.60
N SER A 10 2.69 -0.24 11.70
CA SER A 10 3.59 0.88 12.05
C SER A 10 5.03 0.41 12.25
N LYS A 11 5.23 -0.69 13.00
CA LYS A 11 6.55 -1.29 13.20
C LYS A 11 7.22 -1.70 11.89
N ASP A 12 6.44 -2.19 10.93
CA ASP A 12 6.96 -2.62 9.64
C ASP A 12 7.30 -1.42 8.74
N ILE A 13 6.56 -0.31 8.82
CA ILE A 13 6.92 0.94 8.15
C ILE A 13 8.24 1.52 8.67
N ASP A 14 8.46 1.47 9.98
CA ASP A 14 9.68 2.01 10.59
C ASP A 14 10.94 1.24 10.16
N LYS A 15 10.83 -0.07 9.94
CA LYS A 15 11.94 -0.93 9.46
C LYS A 15 12.35 -0.64 8.02
N ILE A 16 11.49 -0.02 7.21
CA ILE A 16 11.82 0.30 5.82
C ILE A 16 12.87 1.41 5.84
N THR A 17 14.02 1.21 5.21
CA THR A 17 15.10 2.22 5.14
C THR A 17 15.08 2.98 3.82
N VAL A 18 14.60 2.34 2.76
CA VAL A 18 14.61 2.89 1.40
C VAL A 18 13.55 3.99 1.27
N LYS A 19 13.99 5.21 0.96
CA LYS A 19 13.13 6.40 0.88
C LYS A 19 12.10 6.32 -0.26
N SER A 20 12.45 5.72 -1.39
CA SER A 20 11.52 5.53 -2.53
C SER A 20 10.34 4.65 -2.14
N VAL A 21 10.58 3.57 -1.37
CA VAL A 21 9.54 2.71 -0.78
C VAL A 21 8.60 3.54 0.10
N LYS A 22 9.13 4.32 1.06
CA LYS A 22 8.30 5.12 1.96
C LYS A 22 7.41 6.12 1.21
N LYS A 23 7.98 6.85 0.26
CA LYS A 23 7.23 7.79 -0.60
C LYS A 23 6.11 7.10 -1.36
N LYS A 24 6.35 5.89 -1.87
CA LYS A 24 5.35 5.13 -2.62
C LYS A 24 4.21 4.64 -1.72
N ILE A 25 4.54 4.18 -0.51
CA ILE A 25 3.54 3.79 0.50
C ILE A 25 2.68 5.00 0.89
N GLU A 26 3.31 6.14 1.19
CA GLU A 26 2.61 7.38 1.53
C GLU A 26 1.62 7.79 0.44
N LYS A 27 2.09 7.88 -0.81
CA LYS A 27 1.23 8.20 -1.95
C LYS A 27 0.08 7.20 -2.09
N THR A 28 0.37 5.91 -1.95
CA THR A 28 -0.65 4.85 -2.02
C THR A 28 -1.73 5.03 -0.97
N ILE A 29 -1.35 5.35 0.27
CA ILE A 29 -2.30 5.59 1.36
C ILE A 29 -3.17 6.81 1.03
N ILE A 30 -2.61 7.87 0.46
CA ILE A 30 -3.36 9.07 0.03
C ILE A 30 -4.34 8.70 -1.09
N ASP A 31 -3.87 8.03 -2.14
CA ASP A 31 -4.71 7.62 -3.28
C ASP A 31 -5.87 6.70 -2.82
N LEU A 32 -5.62 5.81 -1.85
CA LEU A 32 -6.65 4.94 -1.26
C LEU A 32 -7.70 5.72 -0.45
N LYS A 33 -7.36 6.89 0.10
CA LYS A 33 -8.35 7.74 0.80
C LYS A 33 -9.31 8.42 -0.17
N GLU A 34 -8.85 8.70 -1.39
CA GLU A 34 -9.62 9.44 -2.38
C GLU A 34 -10.46 8.52 -3.28
N VAL A 35 -10.08 7.24 -3.40
CA VAL A 35 -10.77 6.30 -4.28
C VAL A 35 -12.18 5.98 -3.77
N LYS A 36 -13.19 6.16 -4.64
CA LYS A 36 -14.60 5.82 -4.33
C LYS A 36 -14.89 4.32 -4.44
N THR A 37 -14.08 3.60 -5.21
CA THR A 37 -14.27 2.16 -5.46
C THR A 37 -12.93 1.47 -5.49
N ILE A 38 -12.72 0.55 -4.54
CA ILE A 38 -11.45 -0.15 -4.36
C ILE A 38 -11.04 -0.98 -5.60
N THR A 39 -12.00 -1.49 -6.37
CA THR A 39 -11.74 -2.29 -7.59
C THR A 39 -11.11 -1.51 -8.72
N ARG A 40 -11.12 -0.17 -8.67
CA ARG A 40 -10.44 0.68 -9.65
C ARG A 40 -8.98 0.97 -9.29
N PHE A 41 -8.55 0.58 -8.09
CA PHE A 41 -7.18 0.79 -7.66
C PHE A 41 -6.25 -0.19 -8.40
N PRO A 42 -5.16 0.28 -9.04
CA PRO A 42 -4.27 -0.59 -9.80
C PRO A 42 -3.57 -1.60 -8.88
N ASN A 43 -3.28 -2.80 -9.41
CA ASN A 43 -2.56 -3.87 -8.70
C ASN A 43 -3.23 -4.38 -7.41
N ILE A 44 -4.54 -4.16 -7.27
CA ILE A 44 -5.31 -4.72 -6.17
C ILE A 44 -5.83 -6.11 -6.54
N LYS A 45 -5.70 -7.06 -5.61
CA LYS A 45 -6.18 -8.44 -5.74
C LYS A 45 -7.08 -8.75 -4.54
N LYS A 46 -8.25 -9.35 -4.77
CA LYS A 46 -9.10 -9.83 -3.68
C LYS A 46 -8.42 -11.01 -2.99
N LEU A 47 -8.38 -11.02 -1.67
CA LEU A 47 -7.82 -12.14 -0.92
C LEU A 47 -8.79 -13.33 -0.97
N THR A 48 -8.30 -14.47 -1.46
CA THR A 48 -9.08 -15.71 -1.55
C THR A 48 -9.50 -16.16 -0.15
N GLY A 49 -10.76 -16.55 0.01
CA GLY A 49 -11.32 -16.93 1.32
C GLY A 49 -11.81 -15.76 2.17
N HIS A 50 -11.58 -14.50 1.77
CA HIS A 50 -12.04 -13.32 2.50
C HIS A 50 -13.10 -12.54 1.71
N LYS A 51 -14.20 -12.17 2.37
CA LYS A 51 -15.29 -11.43 1.72
C LYS A 51 -14.93 -9.97 1.43
N LEU A 52 -14.23 -9.32 2.36
CA LEU A 52 -14.00 -7.87 2.38
C LEU A 52 -12.51 -7.49 2.40
N ALA A 53 -11.60 -8.46 2.28
CA ALA A 53 -10.17 -8.19 2.32
C ALA A 53 -9.56 -8.15 0.91
N TYR A 54 -8.72 -7.15 0.70
CA TYR A 54 -7.98 -6.94 -0.53
C TYR A 54 -6.50 -6.79 -0.21
N ARG A 55 -5.66 -7.27 -1.11
CA ARG A 55 -4.21 -7.10 -1.08
C ARG A 55 -3.80 -6.14 -2.18
N LEU A 56 -2.96 -5.19 -1.84
CA LEU A 56 -2.31 -4.31 -2.79
C LEU A 56 -0.82 -4.64 -2.86
N GLU A 57 -0.30 -4.77 -4.06
CA GLU A 57 1.12 -5.04 -4.30
C GLU A 57 1.83 -3.77 -4.79
N LEU A 58 2.88 -3.37 -4.07
CA LEU A 58 3.67 -2.18 -4.41
C LEU A 58 4.98 -2.59 -5.08
N THR A 59 5.04 -2.53 -6.40
CA THR A 59 6.28 -2.71 -7.15
C THR A 59 7.13 -1.44 -7.07
N ILE A 60 8.41 -1.56 -6.77
CA ILE A 60 9.34 -0.43 -6.76
C ILE A 60 10.37 -0.69 -7.83
N ILE A 61 10.56 0.29 -8.71
CA ILE A 61 11.55 0.25 -9.77
C ILE A 61 12.56 1.33 -9.42
N ASP A 62 13.61 0.93 -8.72
CA ASP A 62 14.78 1.78 -8.52
C ASP A 62 15.66 1.59 -9.76
N TYR A 63 15.72 2.60 -10.63
CA TYR A 63 16.67 2.61 -11.73
C TYR A 63 18.06 2.83 -11.14
N VAL A 64 18.88 1.77 -11.12
CA VAL A 64 20.32 1.92 -10.93
C VAL A 64 20.86 2.40 -12.27
N SER A 65 21.08 3.70 -12.40
CA SER A 65 21.86 4.25 -13.49
C SER A 65 23.30 3.74 -13.32
N PHE A 66 23.72 2.85 -14.22
CA PHE A 66 25.13 2.49 -14.41
C PHE A 66 25.86 3.57 -15.21
#